data_AF-A0AAV9FA23-F1
#
_entry.id   AF-A0AAV9FA23-F1
#
_cell.length_a   1.000
_cell.length_b   1.000
_cell.length_c   1.000
_cell.angle_alpha   90.00
_cell.angle_beta   90.00
_cell.angle_gamma   90.00
#
_symmetry.space_group_name_H-M   'P 1'
#
loop_
_entity.id
_entity.type
_entity.pdbx_description
1 polymer ?
#
loop_
_entity_poly.entity_id
_entity_poly.type
_entity_poly.pdbx_seq_one_letter_code
_entity_poly.pdbx_strand_id
1 'polypeptide(L)'
;MSDDEAKEEKELDLSSPDVVTKYKTASEILNKALQLVVSECKPKAKVVDICEKGDSFIREQTGNTYKNVKKKIERGVAFPTCLSVNNIVCHFSPLASDETVLEENDIVKIDMGCHIDGFITVVAHTLVIQEGPITGRAADVIAAANTAAEVALRLVRPGKKNKDVTEAIQKVAAAYDCKIVEGVLSHQMKQFVIDGNKVVLSVTNPDTRVDEAEFEENEVYAIDIVTSTGEGKPKLLDEKQTTIYKRAVDKNYHLKMKASRFIFSEINQKFPIMPFTARALEEKRARLGLVECVNHDLLQPYPVLHEKAGDLAAHIKFTVLLMPNGSDRITSHPLQDLRPTKTIDDDPEIKAWLALGTKTKKKGGGKKKKGKKGETAEAETEPMDASTNGTPRNESIFVVSFLFKILIFPLPCVICKSFTVVPCVSILHHHILHGKQSGERACGTSILVSLKREQNVLSEQ
;
A
#
# COMPACT_ATOMS: atom_id res chain seq x y z
N MET A 1 -40.76 21.02 24.68
CA MET A 1 -39.29 21.20 24.74
C MET A 1 -38.74 19.84 25.07
N SER A 2 -38.34 19.10 24.03
CA SER A 2 -37.70 17.80 24.15
C SER A 2 -36.21 18.06 24.08
N ASP A 3 -35.55 17.88 25.22
CA ASP A 3 -34.09 17.78 25.31
C ASP A 3 -33.66 16.49 24.60
N ASP A 4 -33.58 16.55 23.27
CA ASP A 4 -32.73 15.66 22.49
C ASP A 4 -31.30 16.17 22.66
N GLU A 5 -30.70 15.82 23.80
CA GLU A 5 -29.26 15.87 23.96
C GLU A 5 -28.64 15.05 22.82
N ALA A 6 -28.06 15.76 21.86
CA ALA A 6 -27.14 15.18 20.90
C ALA A 6 -26.09 14.41 21.70
N LYS A 7 -26.22 13.08 21.75
CA LYS A 7 -25.11 12.21 22.13
C LYS A 7 -24.01 12.53 21.14
N GLU A 8 -23.04 13.35 21.55
CA GLU A 8 -21.76 13.45 20.88
C GLU A 8 -21.26 12.01 20.75
N GLU A 9 -21.33 11.45 19.54
CA GLU A 9 -20.68 10.17 19.25
C GLU A 9 -19.21 10.38 19.54
N LYS A 10 -18.77 9.84 20.67
CA LYS A 10 -17.38 9.97 21.12
C LYS A 10 -16.49 9.38 20.03
N GLU A 11 -15.69 10.24 19.41
CA GLU A 11 -14.73 9.82 18.38
C GLU A 11 -13.83 8.72 18.94
N LEU A 12 -13.81 7.57 18.27
CA LEU A 12 -13.00 6.43 18.69
C LEU A 12 -11.56 6.64 18.22
N ASP A 13 -10.63 6.74 19.17
CA ASP A 13 -9.21 6.99 18.95
C ASP A 13 -8.34 5.82 19.46
N LEU A 14 -7.02 6.00 19.39
CA LEU A 14 -6.05 4.99 19.85
C LEU A 14 -5.98 4.84 21.37
N SER A 15 -6.73 5.63 22.16
CA SER A 15 -6.83 5.40 23.61
C SER A 15 -7.57 4.10 23.92
N SER A 16 -8.41 3.62 23.00
CA SER A 16 -9.12 2.35 23.09
C SER A 16 -8.25 1.18 22.57
N PRO A 17 -7.97 0.15 23.39
CA PRO A 17 -7.26 -1.04 22.94
C PRO A 17 -7.97 -1.80 21.80
N ASP A 18 -9.30 -1.72 21.74
CA ASP A 18 -10.09 -2.35 20.65
C ASP A 18 -9.80 -1.69 19.30
N VAL A 19 -9.67 -0.36 19.28
CA VAL A 19 -9.31 0.41 18.07
C VAL A 19 -7.91 0.01 17.58
N VAL A 20 -6.93 -0.02 18.49
CA VAL A 20 -5.56 -0.45 18.17
C VAL A 20 -5.54 -1.88 17.63
N THR A 21 -6.36 -2.78 18.20
CA THR A 21 -6.47 -4.17 17.75
C THR A 21 -7.01 -4.24 16.32
N LYS A 22 -8.05 -3.47 15.99
CA LYS A 22 -8.62 -3.44 14.64
C LYS A 22 -7.62 -2.92 13.60
N TYR A 23 -6.88 -1.84 13.90
CA TYR A 23 -5.78 -1.38 13.04
C TYR A 23 -4.72 -2.46 12.83
N LYS A 24 -4.30 -3.13 13.90
CA LYS A 24 -3.29 -4.21 13.81
C LYS A 24 -3.79 -5.38 12.97
N THR A 25 -5.01 -5.86 13.22
CA THR A 25 -5.59 -6.96 12.43
C THR A 25 -5.75 -6.57 10.95
N ALA A 26 -6.19 -5.34 10.65
CA ALA A 26 -6.26 -4.85 9.28
C ALA A 26 -4.86 -4.80 8.63
N SER A 27 -3.84 -4.33 9.36
CA SER A 27 -2.46 -4.28 8.87
C SER A 27 -1.83 -5.66 8.64
N GLU A 28 -2.14 -6.65 9.48
CA GLU A 28 -1.65 -8.02 9.31
C GLU A 28 -2.21 -8.67 8.04
N ILE A 29 -3.50 -8.46 7.77
CA ILE A 29 -4.13 -8.92 6.53
C ILE A 29 -3.49 -8.22 5.33
N LEU A 30 -3.31 -6.91 5.43
CA LEU A 30 -2.75 -6.10 4.35
C LEU A 30 -1.29 -6.44 4.03
N ASN A 31 -0.45 -6.64 5.05
CA ASN A 31 0.95 -7.05 4.86
C ASN A 31 1.05 -8.42 4.17
N LYS A 32 0.15 -9.37 4.51
CA LYS A 32 0.06 -10.67 3.81
C LYS A 32 -0.44 -10.53 2.37
N ALA A 33 -1.42 -9.65 2.14
CA ALA A 33 -1.92 -9.35 0.80
C ALA A 33 -0.79 -8.76 -0.07
N LEU A 34 -0.01 -7.84 0.48
CA LEU A 34 1.15 -7.26 -0.20
C LEU A 34 2.19 -8.32 -0.55
N GLN A 35 2.53 -9.22 0.39
CA GLN A 35 3.47 -10.32 0.11
C GLN A 35 2.98 -11.24 -1.02
N LEU A 36 1.68 -11.55 -1.04
CA LEU A 36 1.07 -12.31 -2.13
C LEU A 36 1.22 -11.57 -3.46
N VAL A 37 0.83 -10.29 -3.52
CA VAL A 37 0.92 -9.48 -4.74
C VAL A 37 2.36 -9.36 -5.23
N VAL A 38 3.32 -9.11 -4.33
CA VAL A 38 4.75 -9.09 -4.65
C VAL A 38 5.20 -10.42 -5.27
N SER A 39 4.75 -11.57 -4.74
CA SER A 39 5.10 -12.88 -5.28
C SER A 39 4.49 -13.19 -6.66
N GLU A 40 3.42 -12.48 -7.03
CA GLU A 40 2.75 -12.58 -8.33
C GLU A 40 3.30 -11.58 -9.37
N CYS A 41 4.08 -10.58 -8.94
CA CYS A 41 4.75 -9.62 -9.82
C CYS A 41 5.91 -10.30 -10.58
N LYS A 42 5.57 -11.02 -11.65
CA LYS A 42 6.50 -11.75 -12.52
C LYS A 42 6.39 -11.26 -13.96
N PRO A 43 7.45 -11.40 -14.78
CA PRO A 43 7.37 -11.06 -16.19
C PRO A 43 6.21 -11.82 -16.87
N LYS A 44 5.52 -11.14 -17.79
CA LYS A 44 4.34 -11.58 -18.54
C LYS A 44 3.07 -11.77 -17.72
N ALA A 45 3.08 -11.50 -16.42
CA ALA A 45 1.87 -11.51 -15.62
C ALA A 45 1.01 -10.28 -15.99
N LYS A 46 -0.31 -10.50 -16.14
CA LYS A 46 -1.25 -9.41 -16.42
C LYS A 46 -1.50 -8.57 -15.17
N VAL A 47 -1.44 -7.26 -15.32
CA VAL A 47 -1.64 -6.31 -14.23
C VAL A 47 -3.03 -6.46 -13.60
N VAL A 48 -4.06 -6.65 -14.44
CA VAL A 48 -5.45 -6.81 -13.98
C VAL A 48 -5.65 -8.03 -13.09
N ASP A 49 -5.05 -9.17 -13.46
CA ASP A 49 -5.15 -10.43 -12.71
C ASP A 49 -4.51 -10.28 -11.32
N ILE A 50 -3.38 -9.57 -11.24
CA ILE A 50 -2.70 -9.31 -9.97
C ILE A 50 -3.54 -8.39 -9.08
N CYS A 51 -4.13 -7.33 -9.64
CA CYS A 51 -5.02 -6.43 -8.90
C CYS A 51 -6.23 -7.18 -8.33
N GLU A 52 -6.86 -8.04 -9.15
CA GLU A 52 -8.02 -8.84 -8.72
C GLU A 52 -7.65 -9.86 -7.63
N LYS A 53 -6.48 -10.50 -7.75
CA LYS A 53 -5.96 -11.41 -6.71
C LYS A 53 -5.75 -10.69 -5.37
N GLY A 54 -5.15 -9.50 -5.38
CA GLY A 54 -4.94 -8.68 -4.18
C GLY A 54 -6.26 -8.33 -3.49
N ASP A 55 -7.23 -7.81 -4.26
CA ASP A 55 -8.54 -7.45 -3.72
C ASP A 55 -9.30 -8.66 -3.18
N SER A 56 -9.26 -9.79 -3.89
CA SER A 56 -9.94 -11.03 -3.51
C SER A 56 -9.37 -11.60 -2.22
N PHE A 57 -8.04 -11.60 -2.07
CA PHE A 57 -7.38 -12.03 -0.85
C PHE A 57 -7.82 -11.18 0.36
N ILE A 58 -7.84 -9.85 0.22
CA ILE A 58 -8.30 -8.94 1.29
C ILE A 58 -9.76 -9.26 1.66
N ARG A 59 -10.66 -9.41 0.69
CA ARG A 59 -12.08 -9.73 0.95
C ARG A 59 -12.25 -11.06 1.67
N GLU A 60 -11.49 -12.09 1.28
CA GLU A 60 -11.56 -13.41 1.89
C GLU A 60 -11.06 -13.38 3.34
N GLN A 61 -9.88 -12.82 3.58
CA GLN A 61 -9.26 -12.78 4.91
C GLN A 61 -10.06 -11.89 5.88
N THR A 62 -10.51 -10.72 5.42
CA THR A 62 -11.41 -9.88 6.22
C THR A 62 -12.74 -10.58 6.48
N GLY A 63 -13.32 -11.25 5.47
CA GLY A 63 -14.51 -12.08 5.61
C GLY A 63 -14.40 -13.12 6.74
N ASN A 64 -13.22 -13.74 6.89
CA ASN A 64 -12.87 -14.72 7.92
C ASN A 64 -12.67 -14.15 9.33
N THR A 65 -12.39 -12.85 9.43
CA THR A 65 -12.14 -12.16 10.71
C THR A 65 -13.46 -11.64 11.29
N TYR A 66 -13.67 -11.64 12.61
CA TYR A 66 -14.91 -11.13 13.24
C TYR A 66 -16.21 -11.76 12.66
N LYS A 67 -16.22 -13.06 12.35
CA LYS A 67 -17.42 -13.76 11.85
C LYS A 67 -18.51 -13.94 12.91
N ASN A 68 -18.12 -14.23 14.15
CA ASN A 68 -19.03 -14.68 15.22
C ASN A 68 -19.36 -13.57 16.23
N VAL A 69 -19.21 -12.30 15.85
CA VAL A 69 -19.57 -11.16 16.72
C VAL A 69 -21.05 -10.82 16.58
N LYS A 70 -21.68 -10.42 17.69
CA LYS A 70 -23.10 -10.06 17.74
C LYS A 70 -23.44 -8.81 16.92
N LYS A 71 -22.48 -7.89 16.79
CA LYS A 71 -22.60 -6.66 15.99
C LYS A 71 -22.05 -6.92 14.59
N LYS A 72 -22.80 -6.54 13.55
CA LYS A 72 -22.30 -6.53 12.18
C LYS A 72 -21.16 -5.50 12.08
N ILE A 73 -19.96 -5.96 11.75
CA ILE A 73 -18.77 -5.12 11.55
C ILE A 73 -18.48 -5.05 10.05
N GLU A 74 -18.44 -3.85 9.50
CA GLU A 74 -17.99 -3.62 8.12
C GLU A 74 -16.49 -3.83 8.00
N ARG A 75 -16.07 -4.49 6.93
CA ARG A 75 -14.67 -4.85 6.70
C ARG A 75 -14.46 -5.21 5.24
N GLY A 76 -13.24 -5.02 4.76
CA GLY A 76 -12.90 -5.32 3.38
C GLY A 76 -11.79 -4.44 2.85
N VAL A 77 -11.85 -4.19 1.55
CA VAL A 77 -10.90 -3.35 0.82
C VAL A 77 -11.20 -1.88 1.15
N ALA A 78 -10.20 -1.16 1.65
CA ALA A 78 -10.28 0.28 1.90
C ALA A 78 -9.75 1.10 0.73
N PHE A 79 -8.73 0.58 0.04
CA PHE A 79 -8.22 1.15 -1.20
C PHE A 79 -7.95 -0.01 -2.17
N PRO A 80 -8.48 0.02 -3.41
CA PRO A 80 -8.27 -1.06 -4.37
C PRO A 80 -6.80 -1.33 -4.63
N THR A 81 -6.49 -2.58 -4.95
CA THR A 81 -5.14 -2.95 -5.38
C THR A 81 -4.81 -2.23 -6.69
N CYS A 82 -3.72 -1.48 -6.67
CA CYS A 82 -3.17 -0.74 -7.80
C CYS A 82 -1.76 -1.21 -8.08
N LEU A 83 -1.41 -1.31 -9.37
CA LEU A 83 -0.07 -1.67 -9.84
C LEU A 83 0.37 -0.65 -10.88
N SER A 84 1.15 0.35 -10.48
CA SER A 84 1.62 1.42 -11.38
C SER A 84 3.04 1.14 -11.85
N VAL A 85 3.23 0.96 -13.15
CA VAL A 85 4.48 0.51 -13.78
C VAL A 85 5.29 1.69 -14.31
N ASN A 86 6.61 1.70 -14.08
CA ASN A 86 7.56 2.66 -14.65
C ASN A 86 7.18 4.13 -14.36
N ASN A 87 6.85 4.89 -15.41
CA ASN A 87 6.50 6.31 -15.34
C ASN A 87 5.07 6.57 -14.85
N ILE A 88 4.20 5.54 -14.81
CA ILE A 88 2.88 5.66 -14.19
C ILE A 88 3.10 5.85 -12.70
N VAL A 89 2.59 6.93 -12.11
CA VAL A 89 2.90 7.33 -10.74
C VAL A 89 2.01 6.62 -9.73
N CYS A 90 0.70 6.62 -9.94
CA CYS A 90 -0.27 6.10 -8.98
C CYS A 90 -1.60 5.66 -9.62
N HIS A 91 -2.42 4.97 -8.82
CA HIS A 91 -3.84 4.65 -9.06
C HIS A 91 -4.17 3.75 -10.25
N PHE A 92 -3.19 3.11 -10.90
CA PHE A 92 -3.48 2.20 -11.99
C PHE A 92 -4.10 0.88 -11.47
N SER A 93 -5.43 0.77 -11.58
CA SER A 93 -6.20 -0.46 -11.29
C SER A 93 -7.12 -0.75 -12.47
N PRO A 94 -6.62 -1.39 -13.54
CA PRO A 94 -7.31 -1.45 -14.82
C PRO A 94 -8.62 -2.24 -14.80
N LEU A 95 -9.47 -2.02 -15.82
CA LEU A 95 -10.68 -2.79 -16.07
C LEU A 95 -10.34 -4.21 -16.56
N ALA A 96 -11.32 -5.12 -16.51
CA ALA A 96 -11.16 -6.52 -16.93
C ALA A 96 -10.71 -6.71 -18.39
N SER A 97 -10.97 -5.72 -19.25
CA SER A 97 -10.60 -5.73 -20.67
C SER A 97 -9.17 -5.27 -20.96
N ASP A 98 -8.42 -4.84 -19.95
CA ASP A 98 -7.03 -4.40 -20.12
C ASP A 98 -6.05 -5.57 -20.28
N GLU A 99 -5.08 -5.41 -21.16
CA GLU A 99 -4.10 -6.45 -21.50
C GLU A 99 -2.68 -6.10 -21.06
N THR A 100 -2.48 -5.06 -20.24
CA THR A 100 -1.16 -4.64 -19.78
C THR A 100 -0.49 -5.79 -19.01
N VAL A 101 0.72 -6.13 -19.45
CA VAL A 101 1.57 -7.16 -18.84
C VAL A 101 2.81 -6.53 -18.24
N LEU A 102 3.34 -7.15 -17.21
CA LEU A 102 4.60 -6.79 -16.60
C LEU A 102 5.78 -7.31 -17.44
N GLU A 103 6.87 -6.56 -17.52
CA GLU A 103 8.11 -6.94 -18.20
C GLU A 103 9.26 -7.13 -17.20
N GLU A 104 10.35 -7.75 -17.67
CA GLU A 104 11.56 -7.89 -16.86
C GLU A 104 12.21 -6.52 -16.66
N ASN A 105 12.69 -6.24 -15.44
CA ASN A 105 13.24 -4.96 -15.00
C ASN A 105 12.24 -3.80 -14.86
N ASP A 106 10.93 -4.07 -14.99
CA ASP A 106 9.92 -3.05 -14.68
C ASP A 106 9.98 -2.64 -13.21
N ILE A 107 9.84 -1.33 -12.96
CA ILE A 107 9.62 -0.79 -11.61
C ILE A 107 8.12 -0.74 -11.33
N VAL A 108 7.64 -1.57 -10.42
CA VAL A 108 6.23 -1.73 -10.08
C VAL A 108 5.95 -1.14 -8.72
N LYS A 109 4.99 -0.23 -8.69
CA LYS A 109 4.45 0.38 -7.46
C LYS A 109 3.13 -0.28 -7.14
N ILE A 110 3.08 -0.99 -6.01
CA ILE A 110 1.88 -1.62 -5.49
C ILE A 110 1.29 -0.67 -4.44
N ASP A 111 0.00 -0.35 -4.53
CA ASP A 111 -0.74 0.41 -3.51
C ASP A 111 -2.05 -0.32 -3.19
N MET A 112 -2.36 -0.48 -1.90
CA MET A 112 -3.56 -1.19 -1.45
C MET A 112 -3.95 -0.79 -0.02
N GLY A 113 -5.23 -0.99 0.31
CA GLY A 113 -5.75 -0.71 1.64
C GLY A 113 -6.78 -1.72 2.12
N CYS A 114 -6.82 -1.91 3.44
CA CYS A 114 -7.75 -2.79 4.16
C CYS A 114 -8.41 -1.99 5.28
N HIS A 115 -9.65 -2.31 5.65
CA HIS A 115 -10.27 -1.76 6.85
C HIS A 115 -11.03 -2.81 7.65
N ILE A 116 -11.11 -2.57 8.96
CA ILE A 116 -11.96 -3.31 9.89
C ILE A 116 -12.72 -2.30 10.73
N ASP A 117 -14.05 -2.37 10.72
CA ASP A 117 -14.96 -1.44 11.40
C ASP A 117 -14.72 0.04 11.02
N GLY A 118 -14.25 0.27 9.79
CA GLY A 118 -13.90 1.60 9.30
C GLY A 118 -12.50 2.09 9.70
N PHE A 119 -11.73 1.35 10.52
CA PHE A 119 -10.34 1.69 10.81
C PHE A 119 -9.45 1.22 9.66
N ILE A 120 -8.87 2.19 8.94
CA ILE A 120 -8.22 1.98 7.65
C ILE A 120 -6.71 1.79 7.82
N THR A 121 -6.16 0.81 7.12
CA THR A 121 -4.72 0.66 6.92
C THR A 121 -4.43 0.66 5.43
N VAL A 122 -3.37 1.36 5.06
CA VAL A 122 -2.87 1.45 3.69
C VAL A 122 -1.38 1.17 3.65
N VAL A 123 -0.93 0.57 2.56
CA VAL A 123 0.47 0.28 2.29
C VAL A 123 0.74 0.45 0.79
N ALA A 124 1.87 1.06 0.48
CA ALA A 124 2.42 1.05 -0.86
C ALA A 124 3.90 0.69 -0.83
N HIS A 125 4.34 -0.03 -1.85
CA HIS A 125 5.70 -0.50 -1.99
C HIS A 125 6.12 -0.50 -3.45
N THR A 126 7.38 -0.13 -3.68
CA THR A 126 8.00 -0.19 -5.00
C THR A 126 9.01 -1.31 -5.06
N LEU A 127 8.90 -2.15 -6.08
CA LEU A 127 9.83 -3.23 -6.39
C LEU A 127 10.25 -3.17 -7.86
N VAL A 128 11.37 -3.81 -8.18
CA VAL A 128 11.81 -4.05 -9.55
C VAL A 128 11.72 -5.53 -9.87
N ILE A 129 11.17 -5.89 -11.02
CA ILE A 129 11.00 -7.29 -11.46
C ILE A 129 12.35 -7.82 -11.98
N GLN A 130 13.27 -8.06 -11.07
CA GLN A 130 14.58 -8.64 -11.37
C GLN A 130 15.10 -9.43 -10.18
N GLU A 131 16.03 -10.35 -10.46
CA GLU A 131 16.82 -11.02 -9.44
C GLU A 131 18.14 -10.28 -9.18
N GLY A 132 18.57 -10.23 -7.93
CA GLY A 132 19.83 -9.59 -7.54
C GLY A 132 19.74 -8.08 -7.26
N PRO A 133 20.89 -7.41 -7.11
CA PRO A 133 20.94 -6.02 -6.67
C PRO A 133 20.42 -5.06 -7.74
N ILE A 134 19.57 -4.12 -7.33
CA ILE A 134 19.09 -3.03 -8.19
C ILE A 134 20.15 -1.93 -8.21
N THR A 135 20.45 -1.40 -9.40
CA THR A 135 21.49 -0.39 -9.62
C THR A 135 20.96 0.79 -10.46
N GLY A 136 21.75 1.87 -10.54
CA GLY A 136 21.45 3.03 -11.39
C GLY A 136 20.25 3.85 -10.92
N ARG A 137 19.57 4.53 -11.86
CA ARG A 137 18.45 5.44 -11.57
C ARG A 137 17.32 4.78 -10.77
N ALA A 138 17.03 3.50 -11.03
CA ALA A 138 16.02 2.75 -10.29
C ALA A 138 16.40 2.56 -8.82
N ALA A 139 17.68 2.25 -8.54
CA ALA A 139 18.18 2.15 -7.17
C ALA A 139 18.14 3.50 -6.45
N ASP A 140 18.52 4.58 -7.14
CA ASP A 140 18.53 5.93 -6.57
C ASP A 140 17.12 6.39 -6.16
N VAL A 141 16.12 6.23 -7.04
CA VAL A 141 14.74 6.67 -6.74
C VAL A 141 14.07 5.85 -5.64
N ILE A 142 14.32 4.53 -5.61
CA ILE A 142 13.79 3.65 -4.56
C ILE A 142 14.49 3.92 -3.23
N ALA A 143 15.81 4.14 -3.24
CA ALA A 143 16.56 4.52 -2.03
C ALA A 143 16.09 5.87 -1.50
N ALA A 144 15.84 6.86 -2.36
CA ALA A 144 15.28 8.15 -2.00
C ALA A 144 13.93 7.99 -1.29
N ALA A 145 13.01 7.21 -1.87
CA ALA A 145 11.69 6.96 -1.28
C ALA A 145 11.77 6.25 0.08
N ASN A 146 12.60 5.21 0.19
CA ASN A 146 12.77 4.46 1.43
C ASN A 146 13.41 5.31 2.53
N THR A 147 14.46 6.08 2.22
CA THR A 147 15.11 6.97 3.18
C THR A 147 14.15 8.09 3.62
N ALA A 148 13.39 8.67 2.68
CA ALA A 148 12.40 9.69 3.00
C ALA A 148 11.28 9.13 3.90
N ALA A 149 10.84 7.90 3.66
CA ALA A 149 9.87 7.19 4.50
C ALA A 149 10.40 6.96 5.93
N GLU A 150 11.66 6.57 6.07
CA GLU A 150 12.30 6.38 7.38
C GLU A 150 12.48 7.71 8.14
N VAL A 151 12.83 8.78 7.44
CA VAL A 151 12.90 10.14 8.02
C VAL A 151 11.51 10.62 8.43
N ALA A 152 10.51 10.48 7.56
CA ALA A 152 9.13 10.86 7.86
C ALA A 152 8.58 10.09 9.07
N LEU A 153 8.82 8.77 9.17
CA LEU A 153 8.41 7.96 10.32
C LEU A 153 8.96 8.50 11.67
N ARG A 154 10.15 9.11 11.65
CA ARG A 154 10.80 9.66 12.86
C ARG A 154 10.35 11.09 13.18
N LEU A 155 9.89 11.83 12.18
CA LEU A 155 9.42 13.21 12.32
C LEU A 155 7.92 13.31 12.58
N VAL A 156 7.11 12.36 12.08
CA VAL A 156 5.68 12.26 12.36
C VAL A 156 5.50 11.70 13.77
N ARG A 157 5.50 12.61 14.75
CA ARG A 157 5.35 12.32 16.17
C ARG A 157 4.70 13.51 16.89
N PRO A 158 4.04 13.29 18.04
CA PRO A 158 3.41 14.36 18.80
C PRO A 158 4.38 15.52 19.09
N GLY A 159 3.90 16.77 18.95
CA GLY A 159 4.73 17.96 19.16
C GLY A 159 5.49 18.46 17.92
N LYS A 160 5.45 17.73 16.82
CA LYS A 160 6.05 18.14 15.54
C LYS A 160 5.00 18.65 14.57
N LYS A 161 5.45 19.51 13.65
CA LYS A 161 4.59 20.12 12.65
C LYS A 161 4.66 19.37 11.33
N ASN A 162 3.58 19.40 10.56
CA ASN A 162 3.53 18.83 9.21
C ASN A 162 4.61 19.43 8.27
N LYS A 163 4.88 20.74 8.34
CA LYS A 163 5.89 21.42 7.52
C LYS A 163 7.31 20.87 7.70
N ASP A 164 7.69 20.50 8.92
CA ASP A 164 9.00 19.89 9.22
C ASP A 164 9.21 18.61 8.39
N VAL A 165 8.15 17.80 8.24
CA VAL A 165 8.20 16.56 7.45
C VAL A 165 8.34 16.88 5.97
N THR A 166 7.57 17.84 5.45
CA THR A 166 7.61 18.30 4.06
C THR A 166 9.01 18.78 3.65
N GLU A 167 9.68 19.57 4.48
CA GLU A 167 11.04 20.06 4.21
C GLU A 167 12.07 18.92 4.25
N ALA A 168 11.93 18.00 5.20
CA ALA A 168 12.86 16.89 5.36
C ALA A 168 12.82 15.89 4.20
N ILE A 169 11.62 15.48 3.74
CA ILE A 169 11.50 14.52 2.63
C ILE A 169 12.02 15.11 1.31
N GLN A 170 11.84 16.41 1.08
CA GLN A 170 12.39 17.10 -0.10
C GLN A 170 13.91 17.12 -0.06
N LYS A 171 14.50 17.41 1.10
CA LYS A 171 15.95 17.39 1.29
C LYS A 171 16.53 15.99 1.05
N VAL A 172 15.86 14.95 1.54
CA VAL A 172 16.26 13.56 1.29
C VAL A 172 16.21 13.22 -0.19
N ALA A 173 15.11 13.56 -0.89
CA ALA A 173 15.00 13.27 -2.33
C ALA A 173 16.11 13.96 -3.13
N ALA A 174 16.42 15.22 -2.81
CA ALA A 174 17.48 15.98 -3.46
C ALA A 174 18.87 15.36 -3.27
N ALA A 175 19.14 14.72 -2.12
CA ALA A 175 20.41 14.02 -1.87
C ALA A 175 20.65 12.83 -2.81
N TYR A 176 19.58 12.28 -3.41
CA TYR A 176 19.63 11.21 -4.40
C TYR A 176 19.43 11.72 -5.84
N ASP A 177 19.56 13.03 -6.09
CA ASP A 177 19.23 13.68 -7.37
C ASP A 177 17.79 13.37 -7.85
N CYS A 178 16.88 13.11 -6.92
CA CYS A 178 15.47 12.84 -7.17
C CYS A 178 14.62 14.02 -6.69
N LYS A 179 13.36 14.06 -7.15
CA LYS A 179 12.36 15.03 -6.70
C LYS A 179 11.19 14.33 -6.04
N ILE A 180 10.59 14.98 -5.05
CA ILE A 180 9.30 14.55 -4.52
C ILE A 180 8.22 14.95 -5.53
N VAL A 181 7.24 14.08 -5.75
CA VAL A 181 6.12 14.33 -6.66
C VAL A 181 5.15 15.34 -6.03
N GLU A 182 4.81 16.37 -6.78
CA GLU A 182 3.83 17.40 -6.41
C GLU A 182 2.41 16.82 -6.36
N GLY A 183 1.58 17.34 -5.45
CA GLY A 183 0.18 16.94 -5.30
C GLY A 183 -0.07 15.68 -4.48
N VAL A 184 0.98 15.00 -3.98
CA VAL A 184 0.83 13.88 -3.05
C VAL A 184 0.61 14.40 -1.63
N LEU A 185 -0.42 13.86 -0.96
CA LEU A 185 -0.86 14.27 0.37
C LEU A 185 -0.82 13.07 1.32
N SER A 186 -0.21 13.23 2.48
CA SER A 186 -0.33 12.27 3.58
C SER A 186 -1.46 12.70 4.51
N HIS A 187 -2.45 11.85 4.70
CA HIS A 187 -3.67 12.21 5.44
C HIS A 187 -3.68 11.63 6.84
N GLN A 188 -4.24 12.39 7.78
CA GLN A 188 -4.78 11.82 9.01
C GLN A 188 -5.93 10.87 8.65
N MET A 189 -5.98 9.72 9.31
CA MET A 189 -7.08 8.77 9.17
C MET A 189 -7.91 8.69 10.45
N LYS A 190 -9.22 8.58 10.29
CA LYS A 190 -10.19 8.35 11.37
C LYS A 190 -11.11 7.19 10.99
N GLN A 191 -12.00 6.79 11.89
CA GLN A 191 -12.97 5.74 11.58
C GLN A 191 -13.83 6.16 10.38
N PHE A 192 -13.81 5.36 9.31
CA PHE A 192 -14.47 5.59 8.02
C PHE A 192 -13.97 6.83 7.25
N VAL A 193 -12.89 7.48 7.67
CA VAL A 193 -12.34 8.66 6.99
C VAL A 193 -10.89 8.38 6.59
N ILE A 194 -10.68 8.13 5.30
CA ILE A 194 -9.35 7.92 4.72
C ILE A 194 -8.59 9.23 4.49
N ASP A 195 -9.31 10.32 4.21
CA ASP A 195 -8.75 11.63 3.91
C ASP A 195 -9.19 12.64 4.98
N GLY A 196 -8.54 12.61 6.15
CA GLY A 196 -8.79 13.56 7.23
C GLY A 196 -8.24 14.95 6.93
N ASN A 197 -8.67 15.92 7.75
CA ASN A 197 -8.38 17.34 7.54
C ASN A 197 -6.92 17.72 7.84
N LYS A 198 -6.25 17.04 8.79
CA LYS A 198 -4.82 17.24 9.04
C LYS A 198 -4.03 16.51 7.96
N VAL A 199 -3.23 17.27 7.21
CA VAL A 199 -2.51 16.78 6.03
C VAL A 199 -1.05 17.19 6.09
N VAL A 200 -0.16 16.32 5.61
CA VAL A 200 1.23 16.64 5.28
C VAL A 200 1.36 16.76 3.77
N LEU A 201 1.78 17.93 3.30
CA LEU A 201 2.09 18.15 1.90
C LEU A 201 3.42 17.49 1.54
N SER A 202 3.49 16.84 0.38
CA SER A 202 4.77 16.31 -0.09
C SER A 202 5.69 17.42 -0.64
N VAL A 203 5.10 18.40 -1.34
CA VAL A 203 5.78 19.59 -1.85
C VAL A 203 4.90 20.81 -1.62
N THR A 204 5.50 21.93 -1.23
CA THR A 204 4.79 23.21 -1.13
C THR A 204 4.66 23.84 -2.52
N ASN A 205 3.42 24.09 -2.95
CA ASN A 205 3.12 24.77 -4.22
C ASN A 205 2.22 25.99 -3.92
N PRO A 206 2.41 27.16 -4.57
CA PRO A 206 1.52 28.31 -4.42
C PRO A 206 0.02 28.01 -4.53
N ASP A 207 -0.35 27.04 -5.38
CA ASP A 207 -1.73 26.66 -5.68
C ASP A 207 -2.33 25.72 -4.62
N THR A 208 -1.50 25.03 -3.83
CA THR A 208 -1.94 24.08 -2.81
C THR A 208 -1.47 24.53 -1.44
N ARG A 209 -2.41 25.06 -0.65
CA ARG A 209 -2.16 25.47 0.74
C ARG A 209 -2.81 24.49 1.69
N VAL A 210 -2.03 24.03 2.66
CA VAL A 210 -2.52 23.25 3.79
C VAL A 210 -2.15 24.02 5.05
N ASP A 211 -3.08 24.04 6.00
CA ASP A 211 -2.87 24.70 7.26
C ASP A 211 -1.73 24.03 8.04
N GLU A 212 -0.95 24.84 8.75
CA GLU A 212 0.08 24.31 9.63
C GLU A 212 -0.61 23.54 10.76
N ALA A 213 -0.27 22.26 10.89
CA ALA A 213 -0.88 21.36 11.87
C ALA A 213 0.20 20.69 12.70
N GLU A 214 -0.06 20.60 14.00
CA GLU A 214 0.75 19.84 14.94
C GLU A 214 0.19 18.42 15.07
N PHE A 215 1.08 17.43 15.05
CA PHE A 215 0.74 16.05 15.32
C PHE A 215 0.42 15.87 16.81
N GLU A 216 -0.62 15.10 17.10
CA GLU A 216 -1.09 14.86 18.47
C GLU A 216 -1.03 13.36 18.82
N GLU A 217 -1.06 13.06 20.12
CA GLU A 217 -1.21 11.69 20.60
C GLU A 217 -2.57 11.12 20.22
N ASN A 218 -2.60 9.81 20.01
CA ASN A 218 -3.77 9.02 19.59
C ASN A 218 -4.29 9.27 18.17
N GLU A 219 -3.51 9.97 17.34
CA GLU A 219 -3.79 10.13 15.91
C GLU A 219 -3.22 8.99 15.05
N VAL A 220 -3.79 8.79 13.87
CA VAL A 220 -3.32 7.84 12.85
C VAL A 220 -3.06 8.59 11.56
N TYR A 221 -1.96 8.29 10.89
CA TYR A 221 -1.63 8.88 9.60
C TYR A 221 -1.29 7.81 8.57
N ALA A 222 -1.74 8.04 7.33
CA ALA A 222 -1.19 7.40 6.15
C ALA A 222 -0.10 8.31 5.58
N ILE A 223 1.16 7.95 5.80
CA ILE A 223 2.30 8.67 5.23
C ILE A 223 2.53 8.14 3.82
N ASP A 224 2.40 9.03 2.85
CA ASP A 224 2.48 8.75 1.42
C ASP A 224 3.63 9.55 0.81
N ILE A 225 4.64 8.84 0.30
CA ILE A 225 5.84 9.44 -0.29
C ILE A 225 6.04 8.87 -1.67
N VAL A 226 6.07 9.77 -2.65
CA VAL A 226 6.39 9.42 -4.03
C VAL A 226 7.57 10.26 -4.49
N THR A 227 8.63 9.59 -4.93
CA THR A 227 9.82 10.20 -5.53
C THR A 227 9.84 9.92 -7.02
N SER A 228 10.47 10.83 -7.76
CA SER A 228 10.62 10.80 -9.21
C SER A 228 12.05 11.12 -9.58
N THR A 229 12.54 10.43 -10.60
CA THR A 229 13.81 10.77 -11.27
C THR A 229 13.66 11.92 -12.28
N GLY A 230 12.42 12.36 -12.53
CA GLY A 230 12.08 13.44 -13.46
C GLY A 230 11.87 14.78 -12.77
N GLU A 231 10.85 15.53 -13.22
CA GLU A 231 10.55 16.87 -12.69
C GLU A 231 9.68 16.86 -11.42
N GLY A 232 9.04 15.74 -11.07
CA GLY A 232 8.12 15.66 -9.94
C GLY A 232 6.76 16.28 -10.22
N LYS A 233 6.39 16.46 -11.49
CA LYS A 233 5.15 17.15 -11.93
C LYS A 233 4.31 16.22 -12.78
N PRO A 234 3.56 15.31 -12.15
CA PRO A 234 2.87 14.26 -12.87
C PRO A 234 1.65 14.84 -13.58
N LYS A 235 1.31 14.28 -14.74
CA LYS A 235 0.21 14.75 -15.60
C LYS A 235 -0.81 13.66 -15.83
N LEU A 236 -2.07 14.07 -15.92
CA LEU A 236 -3.13 13.23 -16.45
C LEU A 236 -2.99 13.16 -17.97
N LEU A 237 -2.84 11.95 -18.52
CA LEU A 237 -2.72 11.73 -19.97
C LEU A 237 -4.04 11.26 -20.59
N ASP A 238 -4.76 10.36 -19.91
CA ASP A 238 -6.04 9.83 -20.36
C ASP A 238 -7.01 9.70 -19.20
N GLU A 239 -8.08 10.50 -19.22
CA GLU A 239 -9.16 10.44 -18.24
C GLU A 239 -9.82 9.06 -18.16
N LYS A 240 -9.86 8.31 -19.27
CA LYS A 240 -10.50 6.98 -19.34
C LYS A 240 -9.77 5.92 -18.52
N GLN A 241 -8.48 6.12 -18.22
CA GLN A 241 -7.73 5.24 -17.34
C GLN A 241 -8.12 5.39 -15.87
N THR A 242 -8.87 6.44 -15.52
CA THR A 242 -9.39 6.63 -14.17
C THR A 242 -10.47 5.61 -13.86
N THR A 243 -10.12 4.62 -13.06
CA THR A 243 -11.04 3.55 -12.64
C THR A 243 -11.35 3.59 -11.15
N ILE A 244 -10.65 4.42 -10.37
CA ILE A 244 -10.82 4.48 -8.91
C ILE A 244 -11.63 5.73 -8.54
N TYR A 245 -12.63 5.50 -7.69
CA TYR A 245 -13.56 6.53 -7.25
C TYR A 245 -13.87 6.37 -5.76
N LYS A 246 -14.24 7.47 -5.10
CA LYS A 246 -14.75 7.50 -3.73
C LYS A 246 -16.05 8.28 -3.68
N ARG A 247 -16.98 7.85 -2.83
CA ARG A 247 -18.26 8.53 -2.63
C ARG A 247 -18.07 9.84 -1.84
N ALA A 248 -18.53 10.96 -2.39
CA ALA A 248 -18.61 12.23 -1.68
C ALA A 248 -19.91 12.30 -0.86
N VAL A 249 -19.85 11.84 0.39
CA VAL A 249 -21.04 11.66 1.26
C VAL A 249 -21.79 12.96 1.58
N ASP A 250 -21.11 14.11 1.51
CA ASP A 250 -21.64 15.45 1.71
C ASP A 250 -22.37 16.02 0.48
N LYS A 251 -22.16 15.42 -0.69
CA LYS A 251 -22.78 15.85 -1.95
C LYS A 251 -24.04 15.06 -2.25
N ASN A 252 -25.12 15.78 -2.54
CA ASN A 252 -26.39 15.21 -2.93
C ASN A 252 -26.88 15.82 -4.25
N TYR A 253 -27.24 14.97 -5.19
CA TYR A 253 -27.71 15.35 -6.52
C TYR A 253 -28.69 14.30 -7.03
N HIS A 254 -29.76 14.76 -7.68
CA HIS A 254 -30.77 13.89 -8.26
C HIS A 254 -30.38 13.49 -9.69
N LEU A 255 -29.73 12.32 -9.80
CA LEU A 255 -29.29 11.73 -11.07
C LEU A 255 -30.44 11.55 -12.06
N LYS A 256 -30.25 12.07 -13.29
CA LYS A 256 -31.26 12.08 -14.35
C LYS A 256 -31.28 10.78 -15.13
N MET A 257 -30.13 10.15 -15.37
CA MET A 257 -30.08 8.90 -16.14
C MET A 257 -30.42 7.67 -15.27
N LYS A 258 -31.16 6.72 -15.84
CA LYS A 258 -31.50 5.44 -15.17
C LYS A 258 -30.25 4.62 -14.85
N ALA A 259 -29.27 4.61 -15.76
CA ALA A 259 -28.00 3.91 -15.57
C ALA A 259 -27.22 4.47 -14.38
N SER A 260 -27.11 5.79 -14.26
CA SER A 260 -26.43 6.46 -13.14
C SER A 260 -27.11 6.17 -11.81
N ARG A 261 -28.45 6.26 -11.73
CA ARG A 261 -29.19 5.88 -10.51
C ARG A 261 -28.93 4.43 -10.08
N PHE A 262 -28.86 3.51 -11.03
CA PHE A 262 -28.57 2.11 -10.76
C PHE A 262 -27.15 1.93 -10.20
N ILE A 263 -26.14 2.46 -10.90
CA ILE A 263 -24.73 2.37 -10.49
C ILE A 263 -24.51 3.05 -9.15
N PHE A 264 -25.09 4.23 -8.94
CA PHE A 264 -24.98 4.95 -7.69
C PHE A 264 -25.63 4.20 -6.51
N SER A 265 -26.76 3.53 -6.75
CA SER A 265 -27.37 2.65 -5.75
C SER A 265 -26.49 1.44 -5.42
N GLU A 266 -25.85 0.84 -6.43
CA GLU A 266 -24.89 -0.26 -6.23
C GLU A 266 -23.68 0.20 -5.42
N ILE A 267 -23.13 1.37 -5.72
CA ILE A 267 -22.01 1.98 -4.99
C ILE A 267 -22.40 2.22 -3.53
N ASN A 268 -23.55 2.83 -3.25
CA ASN A 268 -23.98 3.08 -1.88
C ASN A 268 -24.18 1.79 -1.05
N GLN A 269 -24.48 0.66 -1.70
CA GLN A 269 -24.65 -0.64 -1.03
C GLN A 269 -23.33 -1.37 -0.80
N LYS A 270 -22.41 -1.32 -1.76
CA LYS A 270 -21.14 -2.06 -1.72
C LYS A 270 -19.98 -1.26 -1.13
N PHE A 271 -19.93 0.03 -1.43
CA PHE A 271 -18.81 0.94 -1.17
C PHE A 271 -19.33 2.30 -0.66
N PRO A 272 -20.02 2.33 0.49
CA PRO A 272 -20.69 3.55 0.96
C PRO A 272 -19.72 4.72 1.20
N ILE A 273 -18.49 4.42 1.63
CA ILE A 273 -17.50 5.42 2.05
C ILE A 273 -16.10 5.15 1.48
N MET A 274 -15.70 3.88 1.38
CA MET A 274 -14.35 3.50 0.95
C MET A 274 -14.14 3.71 -0.56
N PRO A 275 -12.94 4.15 -1.00
CA PRO A 275 -12.52 4.07 -2.39
C PRO A 275 -12.74 2.69 -3.01
N PHE A 276 -13.18 2.67 -4.26
CA PHE A 276 -13.46 1.45 -5.01
C PHE A 276 -13.01 1.57 -6.47
N THR A 277 -12.77 0.42 -7.10
CA THR A 277 -12.46 0.35 -8.54
C THR A 277 -13.72 0.04 -9.34
N ALA A 278 -13.84 0.66 -10.52
CA ALA A 278 -14.90 0.41 -11.49
C ALA A 278 -14.94 -1.05 -11.96
N ARG A 279 -13.83 -1.79 -11.83
CA ARG A 279 -13.78 -3.25 -12.08
C ARG A 279 -14.76 -4.04 -11.19
N ALA A 280 -15.11 -3.52 -10.01
CA ALA A 280 -16.03 -4.18 -9.08
C ALA A 280 -17.53 -3.90 -9.37
N LEU A 281 -17.83 -3.11 -10.41
CA LEU A 281 -19.18 -2.72 -10.83
C LEU A 281 -19.62 -3.46 -12.10
N GLU A 282 -20.91 -3.38 -12.43
CA GLU A 282 -21.43 -3.89 -13.70
C GLU A 282 -20.92 -3.07 -14.91
N GLU A 283 -19.95 -3.61 -15.65
CA GLU A 283 -19.19 -2.91 -16.72
C GLU A 283 -20.07 -2.16 -17.74
N LYS A 284 -21.12 -2.80 -18.25
CA LYS A 284 -22.01 -2.23 -19.28
C LYS A 284 -22.68 -0.92 -18.85
N ARG A 285 -23.00 -0.80 -17.55
CA ARG A 285 -23.70 0.35 -16.99
C ARG A 285 -22.75 1.33 -16.32
N ALA A 286 -21.60 0.85 -15.81
CA ALA A 286 -20.60 1.66 -15.13
C ALA A 286 -20.07 2.77 -16.03
N ARG A 287 -19.75 2.48 -17.31
CA ARG A 287 -19.14 3.46 -18.22
C ARG A 287 -19.94 4.75 -18.39
N LEU A 288 -21.26 4.66 -18.50
CA LEU A 288 -22.13 5.85 -18.62
C LEU A 288 -22.54 6.40 -17.26
N GLY A 289 -22.81 5.52 -16.30
CA GLY A 289 -23.29 5.92 -14.97
C GLY A 289 -22.27 6.71 -14.16
N LEU A 290 -20.99 6.36 -14.26
CA LEU A 290 -19.92 7.03 -13.51
C LEU A 290 -19.70 8.47 -13.99
N VAL A 291 -19.82 8.74 -15.30
CA VAL A 291 -19.59 10.07 -15.88
C VAL A 291 -20.53 11.12 -15.28
N GLU A 292 -21.84 10.83 -15.20
CA GLU A 292 -22.81 11.75 -14.59
C GLU A 292 -22.53 11.94 -13.09
N CYS A 293 -22.15 10.87 -12.38
CA CYS A 293 -21.83 10.95 -10.96
C CYS A 293 -20.60 11.82 -10.68
N VAL A 294 -19.56 11.73 -11.51
CA VAL A 294 -18.35 12.55 -11.38
C VAL A 294 -18.65 14.01 -11.75
N ASN A 295 -19.37 14.25 -12.85
CA ASN A 295 -19.71 15.62 -13.30
C ASN A 295 -20.59 16.40 -12.32
N HIS A 296 -21.25 15.71 -11.39
CA HIS A 296 -22.08 16.31 -10.34
C HIS A 296 -21.48 16.12 -8.94
N ASP A 297 -20.16 15.89 -8.86
CA ASP A 297 -19.38 15.80 -7.63
C ASP A 297 -19.88 14.73 -6.65
N LEU A 298 -20.66 13.75 -7.11
CA LEU A 298 -21.10 12.64 -6.26
C LEU A 298 -19.97 11.63 -6.04
N LEU A 299 -19.02 11.56 -6.96
CA LEU A 299 -17.85 10.70 -6.87
C LEU A 299 -16.59 11.53 -7.06
N GLN A 300 -15.64 11.37 -6.16
CA GLN A 300 -14.30 11.91 -6.28
C GLN A 300 -13.42 10.91 -7.04
N PRO A 301 -12.87 11.28 -8.21
CA PRO A 301 -11.96 10.42 -8.97
C PRO A 301 -10.55 10.40 -8.37
N TYR A 302 -9.87 9.26 -8.47
CA TYR A 302 -8.43 9.13 -8.23
C TYR A 302 -7.75 8.89 -9.59
N PRO A 303 -7.33 9.95 -10.29
CA PRO A 303 -6.80 9.83 -11.65
C PRO A 303 -5.47 9.08 -11.68
N VAL A 304 -5.22 8.41 -12.80
CA VAL A 304 -3.91 7.81 -13.09
C VAL A 304 -3.00 8.91 -13.62
N LEU A 305 -1.96 9.22 -12.85
CA LEU A 305 -1.00 10.26 -13.20
C LEU A 305 0.30 9.66 -13.74
N HIS A 306 0.96 10.37 -14.64
CA HIS A 306 2.16 9.91 -15.33
C HIS A 306 3.28 10.94 -15.25
N GLU A 307 4.50 10.47 -15.03
CA GLU A 307 5.73 11.20 -15.32
C GLU A 307 6.05 11.12 -16.82
N LYS A 308 7.05 11.91 -17.25
CA LYS A 308 7.55 11.86 -18.63
C LYS A 308 8.03 10.44 -18.96
N ALA A 309 7.83 10.04 -20.22
CA ALA A 309 8.28 8.73 -20.68
C ALA A 309 9.81 8.60 -20.50
N GLY A 310 10.25 7.49 -19.89
CA GLY A 310 11.66 7.24 -19.55
C GLY A 310 12.09 7.71 -18.16
N ASP A 311 11.24 8.46 -17.45
CA ASP A 311 11.42 8.73 -16.03
C ASP A 311 10.77 7.63 -15.18
N LEU A 312 11.40 7.37 -14.04
CA LEU A 312 10.97 6.38 -13.06
C LEU A 312 10.41 7.09 -11.83
N ALA A 313 9.34 6.53 -11.27
CA ALA A 313 8.78 6.93 -9.99
C ALA A 313 8.81 5.75 -9.00
N ALA A 314 9.08 6.05 -7.74
CA ALA A 314 8.96 5.13 -6.61
C ALA A 314 7.97 5.68 -5.59
N HIS A 315 7.13 4.79 -5.07
CA HIS A 315 6.05 5.04 -4.13
C HIS A 315 6.21 4.16 -2.89
N ILE A 316 6.29 4.79 -1.73
CA ILE A 316 6.27 4.13 -0.43
C ILE A 316 5.18 4.78 0.41
N LYS A 317 4.24 3.97 0.88
CA LYS A 317 3.15 4.41 1.77
C LYS A 317 3.06 3.48 2.95
N PHE A 318 2.86 4.04 4.13
CA PHE A 318 2.67 3.25 5.35
C PHE A 318 1.74 3.94 6.33
N THR A 319 1.01 3.13 7.08
CA THR A 319 0.19 3.58 8.20
C THR A 319 1.01 3.62 9.50
N VAL A 320 0.93 4.74 10.21
CA VAL A 320 1.58 4.96 11.51
C VAL A 320 0.55 5.34 12.58
N LEU A 321 0.69 4.73 13.76
CA LEU A 321 -0.11 5.02 14.96
C LEU A 321 0.70 5.90 15.91
N LEU A 322 0.20 7.08 16.27
CA LEU A 322 0.85 7.97 17.23
C LEU A 322 0.42 7.62 18.66
N MET A 323 1.10 6.65 19.25
CA MET A 323 0.83 6.22 20.62
C MET A 323 1.57 7.10 21.63
N PRO A 324 1.15 7.16 22.91
CA PRO A 324 1.88 7.89 23.96
C PRO A 324 3.32 7.41 24.18
N ASN A 325 3.67 6.20 23.73
CA ASN A 325 5.04 5.67 23.79
C ASN A 325 5.87 5.94 22.52
N GLY A 326 5.30 6.61 21.51
CA GLY A 326 5.95 6.96 20.24
C GLY A 326 5.17 6.47 19.02
N SER A 327 5.78 6.64 17.86
CA SER A 327 5.19 6.33 16.56
C SER A 327 5.37 4.85 16.22
N ASP A 328 4.26 4.13 16.00
CA ASP A 328 4.24 2.70 15.68
C ASP A 328 3.84 2.48 14.22
N ARG A 329 4.80 2.12 13.37
CA ARG A 329 4.54 1.70 11.99
C ARG A 329 3.95 0.29 12.00
N ILE A 330 2.71 0.15 11.53
CA ILE A 330 1.99 -1.14 11.54
C ILE A 330 2.00 -1.88 10.20
N THR A 331 2.33 -1.18 9.11
CA THR A 331 2.43 -1.75 7.77
C THR A 331 3.89 -1.79 7.33
N SER A 332 4.30 -2.91 6.73
CA SER A 332 5.67 -3.12 6.29
C SER A 332 5.70 -3.79 4.92
N HIS A 333 6.83 -3.66 4.25
CA HIS A 333 7.05 -4.22 2.93
C HIS A 333 8.43 -4.90 2.88
N PRO A 334 8.62 -5.92 2.02
CA PRO A 334 9.94 -6.47 1.78
C PRO A 334 10.86 -5.39 1.20
N LEU A 335 12.17 -5.54 1.40
CA LEU A 335 13.19 -4.67 0.79
C LEU A 335 14.04 -5.51 -0.15
N GLN A 336 14.28 -4.99 -1.35
CA GLN A 336 15.25 -5.55 -2.27
C GLN A 336 16.65 -4.98 -1.98
N ASP A 337 17.70 -5.69 -2.41
CA ASP A 337 19.06 -5.18 -2.30
C ASP A 337 19.24 -4.00 -3.27
N LEU A 338 19.53 -2.82 -2.73
CA LEU A 338 19.70 -1.58 -3.49
C LEU A 338 21.16 -1.13 -3.45
N ARG A 339 21.71 -0.79 -4.61
CA ARG A 339 23.02 -0.18 -4.76
C ARG A 339 22.88 1.18 -5.46
N PRO A 340 22.41 2.21 -4.72
CA PRO A 340 22.30 3.54 -5.26
C PRO A 340 23.68 4.09 -5.61
N THR A 341 23.73 4.95 -6.62
CA THR A 341 24.94 5.68 -7.00
C THR A 341 25.28 6.80 -6.01
N LYS A 342 24.28 7.23 -5.24
CA LYS A 342 24.37 8.30 -4.24
C LYS A 342 24.35 7.73 -2.83
N THR A 343 25.06 8.41 -1.94
CA THR A 343 25.05 8.13 -0.50
C THR A 343 24.61 9.38 0.26
N ILE A 344 23.89 9.16 1.36
CA ILE A 344 23.47 10.22 2.29
C ILE A 344 24.50 10.46 3.39
N ASP A 345 25.69 9.88 3.24
CA ASP A 345 26.68 9.86 4.31
C ASP A 345 27.26 11.24 4.62
N ASP A 346 27.19 12.14 3.65
CA ASP A 346 27.79 13.47 3.77
C ASP A 346 26.81 14.51 4.33
N ASP A 347 25.52 14.17 4.50
CA ASP A 347 24.52 15.09 5.04
C ASP A 347 24.28 14.89 6.55
N PRO A 348 24.80 15.78 7.42
CA PRO A 348 24.67 15.62 8.86
C PRO A 348 23.23 15.73 9.36
N GLU A 349 22.36 16.45 8.64
CA GLU A 349 20.97 16.65 9.05
C GLU A 349 20.13 15.40 8.77
N ILE A 350 20.30 14.79 7.60
CA ILE A 350 19.64 13.51 7.28
C ILE A 350 20.09 12.43 8.27
N LYS A 351 21.38 12.37 8.61
CA LYS A 351 21.90 11.47 9.65
C LYS A 351 21.26 11.73 11.00
N ALA A 352 21.14 13.00 11.40
CA ALA A 352 20.52 13.37 12.66
C ALA A 352 19.05 12.92 12.72
N TRP A 353 18.29 13.08 11.63
CA TRP A 353 16.92 12.57 11.55
C TRP A 353 16.86 11.05 11.64
N LEU A 354 17.70 10.33 10.89
CA LEU A 354 17.72 8.86 10.91
C LEU A 354 18.16 8.28 12.27
N ALA A 355 18.95 9.03 13.04
CA ALA A 355 19.36 8.65 14.40
C ALA A 355 18.24 8.82 15.45
N LEU A 356 17.17 9.54 15.13
CA LEU A 356 16.02 9.69 16.05
C LEU A 356 15.36 8.32 16.27
N GLY A 357 15.02 8.03 17.53
CA GLY A 357 14.23 6.85 17.88
C GLY A 357 12.76 7.04 17.52
N THR A 358 12.12 5.99 17.01
CA THR A 358 10.68 5.97 16.71
C THR A 358 9.81 5.75 17.96
N LYS A 359 10.36 5.06 18.97
CA LYS A 359 9.70 4.81 20.25
C LYS A 359 10.51 5.40 21.40
N THR A 360 9.82 5.99 22.37
CA THR A 360 10.45 6.41 23.62
C THR A 360 10.82 5.16 24.43
N LYS A 361 12.10 5.03 24.79
CA LYS A 361 12.50 4.00 25.77
C LYS A 361 11.82 4.34 27.09
N LYS A 362 10.92 3.46 27.55
CA LYS A 362 10.36 3.53 28.91
C LYS A 362 11.55 3.61 29.87
N LYS A 363 11.75 4.76 30.55
CA LYS A 363 12.71 4.83 31.66
C LYS A 363 12.31 3.72 32.63
N GLY A 364 13.15 2.70 32.76
CA GLY A 364 12.91 1.56 33.63
C GLY A 364 12.54 2.07 35.02
N GLY A 365 11.33 1.75 35.47
CA GLY A 365 10.85 2.02 36.82
C GLY A 365 11.64 1.17 37.80
N GLY A 366 12.81 1.65 38.20
CA GLY A 366 13.72 1.02 39.14
C GLY A 366 14.15 1.99 40.23
N LYS A 367 13.22 2.36 41.13
CA LYS A 367 13.52 2.48 42.57
C LYS A 367 12.23 2.61 43.38
N LYS A 368 12.01 1.61 44.23
CA LYS A 368 11.06 1.61 45.35
C LYS A 368 11.12 2.96 46.07
N LYS A 369 10.00 3.69 46.07
CA LYS A 369 9.74 4.81 46.98
C LYS A 369 9.47 4.21 48.37
N LYS A 370 10.53 3.98 49.16
CA LYS A 370 10.40 3.75 50.60
C LYS A 370 10.29 5.14 51.23
N GLY A 371 9.18 5.39 51.92
CA GLY A 371 8.79 6.70 52.43
C GLY A 371 9.84 7.33 53.35
N LYS A 372 9.92 8.67 53.32
CA LYS A 372 10.62 9.45 54.34
C LYS A 372 9.67 10.57 54.79
N LYS A 373 9.26 10.46 56.05
CA LYS A 373 8.61 11.47 56.89
C LYS A 373 9.72 12.05 57.78
N GLY A 374 9.66 13.35 58.07
CA GLY A 374 10.28 13.94 59.26
C GLY A 374 11.63 14.63 59.06
N GLU A 375 11.69 15.85 59.60
CA GLU A 375 12.77 16.84 59.62
C GLU A 375 14.01 16.41 60.44
N THR A 376 15.15 17.08 60.20
CA THR A 376 15.86 18.05 61.08
C THR A 376 17.39 17.91 61.05
N ALA A 377 18.03 19.08 61.08
CA ALA A 377 19.34 19.42 61.67
C ALA A 377 20.66 19.18 60.88
N GLU A 378 21.45 20.26 60.95
CA GLU A 378 22.81 20.53 60.47
C GLU A 378 23.88 19.64 61.14
N ALA A 379 25.02 19.43 60.46
CA ALA A 379 26.35 19.66 61.03
C ALA A 379 27.45 19.31 60.00
N GLU A 380 28.48 20.15 60.04
CA GLU A 380 29.75 20.11 59.31
C GLU A 380 30.53 18.80 59.51
N THR A 381 31.33 18.41 58.52
CA THR A 381 32.76 18.06 58.63
C THR A 381 33.30 17.47 57.32
N GLU A 382 34.20 18.22 56.68
CA GLU A 382 35.36 17.68 55.94
C GLU A 382 36.43 17.28 56.99
N PRO A 383 37.43 16.40 56.73
CA PRO A 383 38.28 16.54 55.54
C PRO A 383 39.03 15.30 54.98
N MET A 384 39.74 15.59 53.88
CA MET A 384 41.09 15.15 53.50
C MET A 384 41.35 13.87 52.67
N ASP A 385 41.86 14.15 51.46
CA ASP A 385 43.09 13.67 50.81
C ASP A 385 43.30 12.17 50.52
N ALA A 386 43.44 11.85 49.22
CA ALA A 386 44.77 11.71 48.60
C ALA A 386 44.70 11.38 47.09
N SER A 387 45.44 12.20 46.34
CA SER A 387 46.08 12.04 45.01
C SER A 387 46.24 10.60 44.45
N THR A 388 46.11 10.33 43.14
CA THR A 388 47.11 10.72 42.11
C THR A 388 46.67 10.36 40.67
N ASN A 389 46.90 11.31 39.75
CA ASN A 389 47.37 11.23 38.36
C ASN A 389 46.91 10.15 37.35
N GLY A 390 46.41 10.63 36.20
CA GLY A 390 46.47 9.92 34.91
C GLY A 390 45.55 10.52 33.82
N THR A 391 46.07 11.44 33.01
CA THR A 391 45.45 12.07 31.83
C THR A 391 45.13 11.04 30.70
N PRO A 392 44.20 11.37 29.77
CA PRO A 392 43.47 10.41 28.95
C PRO A 392 44.20 10.05 27.64
N ARG A 393 43.84 8.92 27.04
CA ARG A 393 44.15 8.63 25.63
C ARG A 393 42.92 8.17 24.87
N ASN A 394 42.59 8.98 23.88
CA ASN A 394 42.00 8.71 22.58
C ASN A 394 41.03 7.54 22.39
N GLU A 395 39.82 7.98 22.06
CA GLU A 395 38.87 7.43 21.10
C GLU A 395 39.48 6.48 20.05
N SER A 396 38.79 5.36 19.83
CA SER A 396 38.86 4.58 18.61
C SER A 396 37.47 4.05 18.31
N ILE A 397 36.94 4.58 17.21
CA ILE A 397 35.65 4.31 16.58
C ILE A 397 35.58 2.83 16.21
N PHE A 398 34.61 2.10 16.77
CA PHE A 398 34.31 0.72 16.37
C PHE A 398 33.39 0.73 15.15
N VAL A 399 34.00 0.50 13.98
CA VAL A 399 33.32 0.15 12.73
C VAL A 399 32.82 -1.29 12.85
N VAL A 400 31.51 -1.51 12.93
CA VAL A 400 30.91 -2.84 12.89
C VAL A 400 30.73 -3.25 11.43
N SER A 401 31.76 -3.88 10.87
CA SER A 401 31.70 -4.59 9.59
C SER A 401 31.10 -5.99 9.82
N PHE A 402 29.89 -6.25 9.32
CA PHE A 402 29.30 -7.58 9.30
C PHE A 402 29.96 -8.42 8.20
N LEU A 403 30.95 -9.24 8.57
CA LEU A 403 31.46 -10.31 7.72
C LEU A 403 30.52 -11.52 7.83
N PHE A 404 29.82 -11.85 6.74
CA PHE A 404 29.10 -13.11 6.61
C PHE A 404 30.10 -14.26 6.44
N LYS A 405 30.22 -15.08 7.48
CA LYS A 405 30.99 -16.33 7.47
C LYS A 405 30.09 -17.41 6.87
N ILE A 406 30.40 -17.83 5.65
CA ILE A 406 29.79 -18.98 4.98
C ILE A 406 30.12 -20.24 5.80
N LEU A 407 29.11 -20.80 6.48
CA LEU A 407 29.15 -22.16 7.02
C LEU A 407 28.52 -23.09 5.98
N ILE A 408 29.38 -23.83 5.28
CA ILE A 408 29.03 -25.02 4.52
C ILE A 408 28.90 -26.17 5.51
N PHE A 409 27.72 -26.82 5.56
CA PHE A 409 27.60 -28.19 6.03
C PHE A 409 26.78 -29.03 5.03
N PRO A 410 27.09 -30.32 4.88
CA PRO A 410 26.89 -31.07 3.64
C PRO A 410 25.56 -31.85 3.61
N LEU A 411 25.01 -32.01 2.41
CA LEU A 411 24.00 -33.03 2.10
C LEU A 411 24.64 -34.43 2.16
N PRO A 412 23.94 -35.45 2.69
CA PRO A 412 24.26 -36.84 2.39
C PRO A 412 23.50 -37.32 1.16
N CYS A 413 24.24 -37.58 0.08
CA CYS A 413 23.83 -38.51 -0.98
C CYS A 413 23.99 -39.96 -0.47
N VAL A 414 22.96 -40.78 -0.60
CA VAL A 414 23.08 -42.25 -0.56
C VAL A 414 22.30 -42.85 -1.74
N ILE A 415 23.07 -43.16 -2.80
CA ILE A 415 23.18 -44.42 -3.54
C ILE A 415 21.89 -45.14 -4.02
N CYS A 416 21.81 -45.20 -5.36
CA CYS A 416 21.28 -46.24 -6.25
C CYS A 416 20.70 -47.53 -5.66
N LYS A 417 19.53 -47.92 -6.18
CA LYS A 417 19.33 -49.27 -6.76
C LYS A 417 18.45 -49.20 -8.01
N SER A 418 19.06 -49.58 -9.12
CA SER A 418 18.49 -49.84 -10.43
C SER A 418 17.47 -50.98 -10.40
N PHE A 419 16.42 -50.91 -11.22
CA PHE A 419 15.95 -52.08 -11.97
C PHE A 419 15.21 -51.61 -13.23
N THR A 420 15.80 -51.95 -14.37
CA THR A 420 15.26 -51.79 -15.73
C THR A 420 14.61 -53.12 -16.10
N VAL A 421 13.33 -53.14 -16.49
CA VAL A 421 12.80 -54.07 -17.51
C VAL A 421 11.62 -53.39 -18.23
N VAL A 422 11.76 -53.30 -19.55
CA VAL A 422 10.80 -52.99 -20.63
C VAL A 422 10.81 -54.26 -21.53
N PRO A 423 9.92 -54.55 -22.51
CA PRO A 423 8.58 -54.07 -22.92
C PRO A 423 7.55 -55.23 -23.09
N CYS A 424 6.29 -54.93 -23.50
CA CYS A 424 5.58 -55.47 -24.70
C CYS A 424 4.04 -55.35 -24.55
N VAL A 425 3.35 -54.57 -25.40
CA VAL A 425 2.67 -54.96 -26.67
C VAL A 425 1.23 -55.48 -26.48
N SER A 426 0.29 -54.59 -26.82
CA SER A 426 -0.92 -54.75 -27.68
C SER A 426 -2.16 -55.58 -27.29
N ILE A 427 -3.28 -55.06 -27.84
CA ILE A 427 -4.52 -55.73 -28.32
C ILE A 427 -5.81 -55.57 -27.46
N LEU A 428 -6.65 -54.62 -27.89
CA LEU A 428 -8.02 -54.75 -28.45
C LEU A 428 -9.10 -55.70 -27.83
N HIS A 429 -10.34 -55.17 -27.84
CA HIS A 429 -11.69 -55.78 -27.87
C HIS A 429 -12.57 -55.81 -26.59
N HIS A 430 -13.59 -54.93 -26.62
CA HIS A 430 -15.05 -55.20 -26.60
C HIS A 430 -15.68 -56.16 -25.58
N HIS A 431 -16.65 -55.65 -24.80
CA HIS A 431 -18.09 -56.04 -24.72
C HIS A 431 -18.78 -55.28 -23.54
N ILE A 432 -19.86 -54.47 -23.71
CA ILE A 432 -21.31 -54.82 -23.84
C ILE A 432 -21.86 -55.26 -22.46
N LEU A 433 -22.79 -54.58 -21.73
CA LEU A 433 -24.21 -54.15 -21.93
C LEU A 433 -24.69 -53.43 -20.62
N HIS A 434 -25.86 -52.78 -20.44
CA HIS A 434 -27.20 -52.88 -21.04
C HIS A 434 -28.08 -51.67 -20.62
N GLY A 435 -29.06 -51.34 -21.48
CA GLY A 435 -30.37 -50.77 -21.12
C GLY A 435 -30.69 -49.43 -21.80
N LYS A 436 -31.86 -49.16 -22.39
CA LYS A 436 -33.02 -49.90 -22.93
C LYS A 436 -33.98 -48.81 -23.51
N GLN A 437 -34.87 -49.20 -24.44
CA GLN A 437 -36.03 -48.46 -25.02
C GLN A 437 -35.71 -47.51 -26.21
N SER A 438 -35.96 -47.88 -27.48
CA SER A 438 -37.24 -48.04 -28.23
C SER A 438 -38.03 -46.73 -28.38
N GLY A 439 -38.42 -46.22 -29.54
CA GLY A 439 -38.30 -46.63 -30.95
C GLY A 439 -39.28 -45.79 -31.81
N GLU A 440 -38.83 -45.39 -33.01
CA GLU A 440 -39.59 -45.13 -34.26
C GLU A 440 -40.60 -43.96 -34.33
N ARG A 441 -40.84 -43.23 -35.44
CA ARG A 441 -40.45 -43.23 -36.87
C ARG A 441 -40.82 -41.81 -37.41
N ALA A 442 -39.93 -41.05 -38.06
CA ALA A 442 -39.60 -40.98 -39.50
C ALA A 442 -40.66 -40.33 -40.44
N CYS A 443 -40.31 -39.15 -40.99
CA CYS A 443 -40.48 -38.68 -42.39
C CYS A 443 -39.91 -37.23 -42.45
N GLY A 444 -38.98 -36.77 -43.28
CA GLY A 444 -38.40 -37.28 -44.52
C GLY A 444 -38.62 -36.28 -45.65
N THR A 445 -37.83 -35.21 -45.79
CA THR A 445 -37.54 -34.59 -47.11
C THR A 445 -36.27 -33.74 -47.08
N SER A 446 -35.43 -33.99 -48.07
CA SER A 446 -34.13 -33.43 -48.41
C SER A 446 -34.24 -32.12 -49.21
N ILE A 447 -33.18 -31.30 -49.20
CA ILE A 447 -32.51 -30.70 -50.39
C ILE A 447 -31.24 -29.97 -49.92
N LEU A 448 -30.15 -30.24 -50.63
CA LEU A 448 -28.79 -29.72 -50.49
C LEU A 448 -28.51 -28.78 -51.69
N VAL A 449 -27.40 -28.01 -51.60
CA VAL A 449 -26.68 -27.27 -52.67
C VAL A 449 -27.02 -25.76 -52.79
N SER A 450 -26.10 -24.86 -52.43
CA SER A 450 -25.05 -24.38 -53.36
C SER A 450 -24.07 -23.37 -52.73
N LEU A 451 -22.81 -23.46 -53.15
CA LEU A 451 -21.70 -22.54 -52.89
C LEU A 451 -21.70 -21.34 -53.88
N LYS A 452 -21.01 -20.25 -53.49
CA LYS A 452 -19.88 -19.58 -54.22
C LYS A 452 -20.03 -18.07 -54.58
N ARG A 453 -18.95 -17.32 -54.22
CA ARG A 453 -18.44 -16.00 -54.72
C ARG A 453 -19.25 -14.74 -54.32
N GLU A 454 -18.64 -13.59 -54.00
CA GLU A 454 -17.59 -12.83 -54.70
C GLU A 454 -16.60 -12.05 -53.80
N GLN A 455 -15.40 -11.81 -54.37
CA GLN A 455 -14.35 -10.86 -53.97
C GLN A 455 -14.50 -9.54 -54.75
N ASN A 456 -13.80 -8.49 -54.26
CA ASN A 456 -13.28 -7.28 -54.94
C ASN A 456 -14.20 -6.07 -55.15
N VAL A 457 -13.86 -4.96 -54.47
CA VAL A 457 -13.85 -3.55 -54.95
C VAL A 457 -12.82 -2.81 -54.06
N LEU A 458 -11.57 -2.63 -54.51
CA LEU A 458 -10.97 -1.51 -55.27
C LEU A 458 -10.38 -0.37 -54.41
N SER A 459 -9.06 -0.25 -54.57
CA SER A 459 -8.18 0.88 -54.34
C SER A 459 -8.29 1.94 -55.43
N GLU A 460 -8.13 3.22 -55.07
CA GLU A 460 -7.63 4.42 -55.81
C GLU A 460 -8.13 5.63 -54.98
N GLN A 461 -7.33 6.59 -54.50
CA GLN A 461 -6.12 7.26 -54.99
C GLN A 461 -5.13 7.57 -53.86
#